data_AF-A0A561DUB0-F1
#
_entry.id   AF-A0A561DUB0-F1
#
_cell.length_a   1.000
_cell.length_b   1.000
_cell.length_c   1.000
_cell.angle_alpha   90.00
_cell.angle_beta   90.00
_cell.angle_gamma   90.00
#
_symmetry.space_group_name_H-M   'P 1'
#
loop_
_entity.id
_entity.type
_entity.pdbx_description
1 polymer ?
#
loop_
_entity_poly.entity_id
_entity_poly.type
_entity_poly.pdbx_seq_one_letter_code
_entity_poly.pdbx_strand_id
1 'polypeptide(L)'
;MNTLRKLQDSHELNDVGNDSRRQAFVQALSEKARPLFEEAASYARNHDLDVVVDLVLEHDSPRLILAVSRPDEDAVSSYSLVANLAAQRMLHEEFYADSGDIHRQQSPLASVNEKVIDTRLANFFRKGFALPLDYINERHPIGFW
;
A
#
# COMPACT_ATOMS: atom_id res chain seq x y z
N MET A 1 -48.32 -3.99 -13.35
CA MET A 1 -47.38 -2.97 -12.83
C MET A 1 -46.34 -3.68 -11.97
N ASN A 2 -45.17 -4.03 -12.53
CA ASN A 2 -44.17 -4.88 -11.88
C ASN A 2 -42.76 -4.27 -11.97
N THR A 3 -42.67 -2.95 -11.85
CA THR A 3 -41.45 -2.18 -12.11
C THR A 3 -40.66 -1.85 -10.83
N LEU A 4 -41.25 -2.02 -9.64
CA LEU A 4 -40.61 -1.70 -8.36
C LEU A 4 -39.68 -2.83 -7.85
N ARG A 5 -40.00 -4.09 -8.12
CA ARG A 5 -39.20 -5.25 -7.64
C ARG A 5 -37.84 -5.37 -8.33
N LYS A 6 -37.74 -4.98 -9.60
CA LYS A 6 -36.50 -5.09 -10.40
C LYS A 6 -35.39 -4.11 -9.96
N LEU A 7 -35.75 -3.02 -9.29
CA LEU A 7 -34.79 -2.00 -8.83
C LEU A 7 -34.21 -2.30 -7.44
N GLN A 8 -34.95 -3.02 -6.57
CA GLN A 8 -34.43 -3.44 -5.26
C GLN A 8 -33.42 -4.59 -5.41
N ASP A 9 -33.75 -5.62 -6.21
CA ASP A 9 -32.84 -6.76 -6.45
C ASP A 9 -31.49 -6.31 -7.07
N SER A 10 -31.49 -5.26 -7.89
CA SER A 10 -30.26 -4.75 -8.52
C SER A 10 -29.43 -3.83 -7.62
N HIS A 11 -30.00 -3.26 -6.56
CA HIS A 11 -29.26 -2.50 -5.56
C HIS A 11 -28.58 -3.46 -4.55
N GLU A 12 -29.33 -4.43 -4.03
CA GLU A 12 -28.83 -5.39 -3.03
C GLU A 12 -27.72 -6.29 -3.59
N LEU A 13 -27.82 -6.72 -4.85
CA LEU A 13 -26.75 -7.50 -5.51
C LEU A 13 -25.47 -6.69 -5.77
N ASN A 14 -25.60 -5.37 -6.00
CA ASN A 14 -24.45 -4.49 -6.20
C ASN A 14 -23.76 -4.14 -4.88
N ASP A 15 -24.52 -3.98 -3.79
CA ASP A 15 -23.97 -3.71 -2.46
C ASP A 15 -23.17 -4.90 -1.91
N VAL A 16 -23.70 -6.13 -2.01
CA VAL A 16 -22.97 -7.35 -1.58
C VAL A 16 -21.68 -7.55 -2.40
N GLY A 17 -21.72 -7.24 -3.69
CA GLY A 17 -20.54 -7.28 -4.56
C GLY A 17 -19.49 -6.22 -4.21
N ASN A 18 -19.92 -5.02 -3.83
CA ASN A 18 -19.02 -3.92 -3.44
C ASN A 18 -18.41 -4.15 -2.05
N ASP A 19 -19.18 -4.65 -1.09
CA ASP A 19 -18.69 -5.00 0.25
C ASP A 19 -17.64 -6.12 0.19
N SER A 20 -17.90 -7.16 -0.61
CA SER A 20 -16.94 -8.25 -0.83
C SER A 20 -15.63 -7.76 -1.46
N ARG A 21 -15.73 -6.82 -2.42
CA ARG A 21 -14.54 -6.21 -3.06
C ARG A 21 -13.76 -5.35 -2.08
N ARG A 22 -14.44 -4.46 -1.36
CA ARG A 22 -13.81 -3.61 -0.35
C ARG A 22 -13.11 -4.46 0.69
N GLN A 23 -13.75 -5.53 1.17
CA GLN A 23 -13.16 -6.46 2.13
C GLN A 23 -11.86 -7.09 1.60
N ALA A 24 -11.80 -7.50 0.33
CA ALA A 24 -10.58 -8.05 -0.25
C ALA A 24 -9.41 -7.04 -0.27
N PHE A 25 -9.69 -5.76 -0.57
CA PHE A 25 -8.69 -4.69 -0.50
C PHE A 25 -8.25 -4.42 0.94
N VAL A 26 -9.19 -4.30 1.87
CA VAL A 26 -8.91 -4.10 3.30
C VAL A 26 -8.07 -5.25 3.84
N GLN A 27 -8.40 -6.49 3.48
CA GLN A 27 -7.64 -7.67 3.89
C GLN A 27 -6.21 -7.63 3.32
N ALA A 28 -6.04 -7.29 2.04
CA ALA A 28 -4.72 -7.16 1.45
C ALA A 28 -3.89 -6.06 2.13
N LEU A 29 -4.48 -4.92 2.47
CA LEU A 29 -3.79 -3.83 3.17
C LEU A 29 -3.43 -4.23 4.62
N SER A 30 -4.38 -4.79 5.37
CA SER A 30 -4.22 -5.06 6.81
C SER A 30 -3.41 -6.32 7.10
N GLU A 31 -3.65 -7.42 6.37
CA GLU A 31 -3.08 -8.73 6.70
C GLU A 31 -1.82 -9.03 5.89
N LYS A 32 -1.68 -8.47 4.69
CA LYS A 32 -0.52 -8.75 3.81
C LYS A 32 0.46 -7.60 3.77
N ALA A 33 -0.01 -6.39 3.49
CA ALA A 33 0.89 -5.25 3.26
C ALA A 33 1.38 -4.60 4.55
N ARG A 34 0.50 -4.41 5.53
CA ARG A 34 0.84 -3.72 6.79
C ARG A 34 2.02 -4.37 7.51
N PRO A 35 2.10 -5.70 7.70
CA PRO A 35 3.26 -6.31 8.36
C PRO A 35 4.60 -5.95 7.68
N LEU A 36 4.62 -5.88 6.34
CA LEU A 36 5.82 -5.53 5.58
C LEU A 36 6.20 -4.05 5.74
N PHE A 37 5.20 -3.17 5.80
CA PHE A 37 5.40 -1.75 6.07
C PHE A 37 5.92 -1.51 7.49
N GLU A 38 5.35 -2.18 8.49
CA GLU A 38 5.75 -2.07 9.90
C GLU A 38 7.19 -2.58 10.11
N GLU A 39 7.57 -3.65 9.43
CA GLU A 39 8.94 -4.16 9.50
C GLU A 39 9.95 -3.23 8.82
N ALA A 40 9.63 -2.73 7.62
CA ALA A 40 10.47 -1.73 6.95
C ALA A 40 10.61 -0.46 7.81
N ALA A 41 9.52 -0.05 8.46
CA ALA A 41 9.54 1.06 9.41
C ALA A 41 10.40 0.75 10.63
N SER A 42 10.29 -0.44 11.21
CA SER A 42 11.13 -0.87 12.32
C SER A 42 12.61 -0.88 11.94
N TYR A 43 12.94 -1.38 10.76
CA TYR A 43 14.32 -1.38 10.25
C TYR A 43 14.82 0.05 10.08
N ALA A 44 14.08 0.91 9.38
CA ALA A 44 14.46 2.30 9.16
C ALA A 44 14.60 3.11 10.46
N ARG A 45 13.74 2.89 11.46
CA ARG A 45 13.88 3.51 12.79
C ARG A 45 15.17 3.09 13.49
N ASN A 46 15.63 1.85 13.31
CA ASN A 46 16.93 1.41 13.83
C ASN A 46 18.13 2.03 13.09
N HIS A 47 17.89 2.73 11.99
CA HIS A 47 18.88 3.44 11.16
C HIS A 47 18.66 4.96 11.18
N ASP A 48 18.18 5.49 12.32
CA ASP A 48 18.03 6.92 12.58
C ASP A 48 17.08 7.66 11.61
N LEU A 49 16.02 6.99 11.13
CA LEU A 49 14.93 7.63 10.38
C LEU A 49 13.66 7.72 11.22
N ASP A 50 12.94 8.82 11.08
CA ASP A 50 11.61 8.97 11.64
C ASP A 50 10.61 8.35 10.67
N VAL A 51 9.90 7.31 11.13
CA VAL A 51 8.94 6.58 10.31
C VAL A 51 7.60 6.45 10.99
N VAL A 52 6.53 6.68 10.25
CA VAL A 52 5.14 6.47 10.66
C VAL A 52 4.45 5.56 9.66
N VAL A 53 3.68 4.59 10.15
CA VAL A 53 2.85 3.70 9.34
C VAL A 53 1.40 3.90 9.74
N ASP A 54 0.58 4.33 8.78
CA ASP A 54 -0.83 4.63 9.00
C ASP A 54 -1.72 3.79 8.08
N LEU A 55 -2.69 3.12 8.67
CA LEU A 55 -3.73 2.38 7.98
C LEU A 55 -5.06 3.13 8.10
N VAL A 56 -5.57 3.65 6.99
CA VAL A 56 -6.81 4.43 6.94
C VAL A 56 -7.86 3.64 6.17
N LEU A 57 -8.88 3.14 6.87
CA LEU A 57 -9.93 2.27 6.30
C LEU A 57 -11.29 2.96 6.14
N GLU A 58 -11.50 4.10 6.79
CA GLU A 58 -12.83 4.73 6.94
C GLU A 58 -13.36 5.42 5.67
N HIS A 59 -12.52 5.58 4.65
CA HIS A 59 -12.88 6.26 3.40
C HIS A 59 -13.16 5.29 2.24
N ASP A 60 -13.80 5.80 1.18
CA ASP A 60 -14.05 5.10 -0.10
C ASP A 60 -12.75 4.62 -0.80
N SER A 61 -11.59 5.01 -0.28
CA SER A 61 -10.29 4.56 -0.75
C SER A 61 -9.44 4.15 0.45
N PRO A 62 -9.64 2.91 0.96
CA PRO A 62 -8.78 2.31 1.96
C PRO A 62 -7.31 2.43 1.53
N ARG A 63 -6.45 2.84 2.46
CA ARG A 63 -5.04 3.06 2.15
C ARG A 63 -4.13 2.70 3.31
N LEU A 64 -2.92 2.30 2.96
CA LEU A 64 -1.80 2.11 3.88
C LEU A 64 -0.70 3.08 3.46
N ILE A 65 -0.16 3.84 4.41
CA ILE A 65 0.83 4.88 4.18
C ILE A 65 2.05 4.59 5.07
N LEU A 66 3.24 4.70 4.48
CA LEU A 66 4.51 4.77 5.18
C LEU A 66 5.10 6.15 4.90
N ALA A 67 5.20 6.97 5.94
CA ALA A 67 5.80 8.30 5.89
C ALA A 67 7.17 8.25 6.55
N VAL A 68 8.17 8.82 5.90
CA VAL A 68 9.57 8.79 6.34
C VAL A 68 10.20 10.17 6.21
N SER A 69 10.89 10.61 7.26
CA SER A 69 11.73 11.80 7.27
C SER A 69 13.07 11.49 7.96
N ARG A 70 14.05 12.34 7.72
CA ARG A 70 15.27 12.35 8.54
C ARG A 70 14.99 13.15 9.83
N PRO A 71 15.69 12.84 10.93
CA PRO A 71 15.64 13.65 12.13
C PRO A 71 15.97 15.11 11.79
N ASP A 72 15.23 16.04 12.39
CA ASP A 72 15.38 17.49 12.21
C ASP A 72 15.08 18.01 10.79
N GLU A 73 14.50 17.19 9.90
CA GLU A 73 14.03 17.62 8.58
C GLU A 73 12.49 17.66 8.51
N ASP A 74 11.96 18.78 7.99
CA ASP A 74 10.52 18.93 7.72
C ASP A 74 10.08 18.17 6.44
N ALA A 75 11.02 17.68 5.66
CA ALA A 75 10.78 17.02 4.38
C ALA A 75 10.34 15.56 4.60
N VAL A 76 9.09 15.26 4.29
CA VAL A 76 8.50 13.92 4.46
C VAL A 76 8.30 13.24 3.10
N SER A 77 9.06 12.17 2.85
CA SER A 77 8.79 11.26 1.73
C SER A 77 7.76 10.22 2.14
N SER A 78 6.98 9.71 1.21
CA SER A 78 5.98 8.68 1.53
C SER A 78 5.85 7.61 0.47
N TYR A 79 5.48 6.41 0.91
CA TYR A 79 5.03 5.34 0.05
C TYR A 79 3.65 4.89 0.53
N SER A 80 2.68 4.86 -0.38
CA SER A 80 1.33 4.44 -0.07
C SER A 80 0.78 3.39 -1.02
N LEU A 81 -0.05 2.51 -0.47
CA LEU A 81 -0.93 1.62 -1.19
C LEU A 81 -2.36 2.14 -1.04
N VAL A 82 -2.98 2.53 -2.16
CA VAL A 82 -4.33 3.08 -2.18
C VAL A 82 -5.24 2.16 -2.98
N ALA A 83 -6.29 1.68 -2.34
CA ALA A 83 -7.33 0.89 -3.00
C ALA A 83 -8.19 1.79 -3.89
N ASN A 84 -8.20 1.53 -5.20
CA ASN A 84 -9.14 2.10 -6.13
C ASN A 84 -10.26 1.08 -6.38
N LEU A 85 -11.32 1.18 -5.58
CA LEU A 85 -12.45 0.26 -5.63
C LEU A 85 -13.19 0.32 -6.97
N ALA A 86 -13.33 1.52 -7.55
CA ALA A 86 -14.00 1.73 -8.83
C ALA A 86 -13.27 1.05 -10.01
N ALA A 87 -11.94 1.14 -10.04
CA ALA A 87 -11.13 0.51 -11.07
C ALA A 87 -10.71 -0.94 -10.72
N GLN A 88 -11.06 -1.42 -9.52
CA GLN A 88 -10.60 -2.69 -8.96
C GLN A 88 -9.07 -2.88 -9.02
N ARG A 89 -8.34 -1.81 -8.70
CA ARG A 89 -6.87 -1.78 -8.75
C ARG A 89 -6.27 -1.26 -7.47
N MET A 90 -5.05 -1.70 -7.18
CA MET A 90 -4.20 -1.10 -6.16
C MET A 90 -3.30 -0.07 -6.82
N LEU A 91 -3.26 1.14 -6.27
CA LEU A 91 -2.31 2.18 -6.65
C LEU A 91 -1.15 2.16 -5.67
N HIS A 92 0.05 1.98 -6.20
CA HIS A 92 1.30 2.27 -5.52
C HIS A 92 1.66 3.72 -5.82
N GLU A 93 1.81 4.55 -4.79
CA GLU A 93 2.23 5.93 -4.91
C GLU A 93 3.46 6.18 -4.03
N GLU A 94 4.56 6.61 -4.64
CA GLU A 94 5.79 6.99 -3.96
C GLU A 94 6.02 8.49 -4.18
N PHE A 95 6.20 9.24 -3.11
CA PHE A 95 6.55 10.66 -3.12
C PHE A 95 7.91 10.86 -2.47
N TYR A 96 8.81 11.58 -3.14
CA TYR A 96 10.17 11.86 -2.66
C TYR A 96 10.33 13.37 -2.41
N ALA A 97 10.35 13.78 -1.14
CA ALA A 97 10.33 15.20 -0.77
C ALA A 97 11.51 16.00 -1.34
N ASP A 98 12.72 15.41 -1.36
CA ASP A 98 13.94 16.06 -1.86
C ASP A 98 13.86 16.50 -3.33
N SER A 99 13.15 15.72 -4.15
CA SER A 99 13.02 15.94 -5.59
C SER A 99 11.66 16.52 -5.99
N GLY A 100 10.65 16.38 -5.14
CA GLY A 100 9.25 16.58 -5.50
C GLY A 100 8.68 15.50 -6.44
N ASP A 101 9.44 14.43 -6.73
CA ASP A 101 9.00 13.37 -7.63
C ASP A 101 7.82 12.60 -7.04
N ILE A 102 6.82 12.33 -7.88
CA ILE A 102 5.72 11.42 -7.58
C ILE A 102 5.73 10.28 -8.60
N HIS A 103 5.86 9.05 -8.12
CA HIS A 103 5.72 7.85 -8.94
C HIS A 103 4.41 7.15 -8.62
N ARG A 104 3.61 6.88 -9.66
CA ARG A 104 2.31 6.20 -9.53
C ARG A 104 2.29 4.98 -10.42
N GLN A 105 1.94 3.83 -9.84
CA GLN A 105 1.73 2.61 -10.61
C GLN A 105 0.48 1.88 -10.13
N GLN A 106 -0.41 1.58 -11.07
CA GLN A 106 -1.60 0.78 -10.78
C GLN A 106 -1.36 -0.68 -11.15
N SER A 107 -1.85 -1.58 -10.31
CA SER A 107 -1.80 -3.03 -10.51
C SER A 107 -3.13 -3.67 -10.13
N PRO A 108 -3.50 -4.82 -10.72
CA PRO A 108 -4.61 -5.62 -10.19
C PRO A 108 -4.31 -6.04 -8.75
N LEU A 109 -5.33 -6.16 -7.90
CA LEU A 109 -5.17 -6.62 -6.52
C LEU A 109 -4.44 -7.97 -6.44
N ALA A 110 -4.71 -8.89 -7.37
CA ALA A 110 -4.06 -10.20 -7.45
C ALA A 110 -2.54 -10.13 -7.69
N SER A 111 -2.04 -9.02 -8.24
CA SER A 111 -0.61 -8.79 -8.45
C SER A 111 0.09 -8.19 -7.23
N VAL A 112 -0.67 -7.77 -6.22
CA VAL A 112 -0.13 -7.28 -4.95
C VAL A 112 0.22 -8.48 -4.08
N ASN A 113 1.50 -8.80 -4.01
CA ASN A 113 2.04 -9.85 -3.17
C ASN A 113 3.25 -9.33 -2.38
N GLU A 114 3.71 -10.12 -1.43
CA GLU A 114 4.81 -9.82 -0.53
C GLU A 114 6.07 -9.36 -1.28
N LYS A 115 6.52 -10.15 -2.27
CA LYS A 115 7.71 -9.84 -3.07
C LYS A 115 7.61 -8.49 -3.80
N VAL A 116 6.44 -8.17 -4.36
CA VAL A 116 6.22 -6.87 -5.04
C VAL A 116 6.28 -5.71 -4.04
N ILE A 117 5.68 -5.88 -2.86
CA ILE A 117 5.69 -4.85 -1.81
C ILE A 117 7.11 -4.65 -1.28
N ASP A 118 7.81 -5.73 -0.94
CA ASP A 118 9.19 -5.71 -0.45
C ASP A 118 10.13 -5.06 -1.48
N THR A 119 10.01 -5.42 -2.75
CA THR A 119 10.81 -4.80 -3.82
C THR A 119 10.59 -3.29 -3.91
N ARG A 120 9.35 -2.83 -3.72
CA ARG A 120 9.04 -1.40 -3.72
C ARG A 120 9.53 -0.68 -2.48
N LEU A 121 9.37 -1.28 -1.30
CA LEU A 121 9.93 -0.74 -0.06
C LEU A 121 11.46 -0.60 -0.19
N ALA A 122 12.15 -1.64 -0.65
CA ALA A 122 13.59 -1.61 -0.88
C ALA A 122 14.00 -0.49 -1.84
N ASN A 123 13.27 -0.32 -2.94
CA ASN A 123 13.55 0.75 -3.89
C ASN A 123 13.28 2.15 -3.30
N PHE A 124 12.19 2.32 -2.56
CA PHE A 124 11.83 3.58 -1.90
C PHE A 124 12.90 4.01 -0.89
N PHE A 125 13.29 3.13 0.03
CA PHE A 125 14.32 3.43 1.02
C PHE A 125 15.70 3.64 0.41
N ARG A 126 16.05 2.85 -0.61
CA ARG A 126 17.31 3.03 -1.34
C ARG A 126 17.35 4.37 -2.09
N LYS A 127 16.28 4.75 -2.81
CA LYS A 127 16.24 5.99 -3.60
C LYS A 127 16.13 7.22 -2.69
N GLY A 128 15.24 7.20 -1.71
CA GLY A 128 14.94 8.35 -0.86
C GLY A 128 15.95 8.58 0.26
N PHE A 129 16.53 7.51 0.81
CA PHE A 129 17.29 7.61 2.06
C PHE A 129 18.69 7.01 1.97
N ALA A 130 19.08 6.45 0.81
CA ALA A 130 20.30 5.66 0.64
C ALA A 130 20.39 4.47 1.63
N LEU A 131 19.23 3.97 2.08
CA LEU A 131 19.14 2.87 3.04
C LEU A 131 18.74 1.56 2.30
N PRO A 132 19.66 0.58 2.16
CA PRO A 132 19.30 -0.74 1.69
C PRO A 132 18.55 -1.51 2.80
N LEU A 133 17.45 -2.18 2.45
CA LEU A 133 16.72 -3.06 3.38
C LEU A 133 17.27 -4.49 3.29
N ASP A 134 18.40 -4.74 3.92
CA ASP A 134 19.17 -5.99 3.70
C ASP A 134 18.41 -7.27 4.08
N TYR A 135 17.52 -7.20 5.07
CA TYR A 135 16.68 -8.32 5.50
C TYR A 135 15.74 -8.85 4.39
N ILE A 136 15.42 -8.02 3.38
CA ILE A 136 14.59 -8.44 2.25
C ILE A 136 15.32 -9.47 1.39
N ASN A 137 16.66 -9.38 1.29
CA ASN A 137 17.45 -10.37 0.57
C ASN A 137 17.46 -11.73 1.30
N GLU A 138 17.33 -11.73 2.63
CA GLU A 138 17.22 -12.95 3.43
C GLU A 138 15.82 -13.60 3.26
N ARG A 139 14.78 -12.78 3.14
CA ARG A 139 13.39 -13.22 2.90
C ARG A 139 13.16 -13.74 1.49
N HIS A 140 13.75 -13.10 0.49
CA HIS A 140 13.65 -13.49 -0.92
C HIS A 140 15.04 -13.81 -1.47
N PRO A 141 15.66 -14.93 -1.06
CA PRO A 141 16.98 -15.29 -1.53
C PRO A 141 17.00 -15.37 -3.06
N ILE A 142 18.03 -14.78 -3.66
CA ILE A 142 18.22 -14.75 -5.10
C ILE A 142 18.47 -16.19 -5.57
N GLY A 143 17.40 -16.87 -5.99
CA GLY A 143 17.46 -18.19 -6.61
C GLY A 143 16.60 -19.24 -5.91
N PHE A 144 15.32 -19.26 -6.24
CA PHE A 144 14.56 -20.51 -6.41
C PHE A 144 13.53 -20.25 -7.53
N TRP A 145 13.76 -20.89 -8.67
CA TRP A 145 12.86 -21.00 -9.81
C TRP A 145 12.02 -22.26 -9.68
#